data_AF-A0A0A8YJ08-F1
#
_entry.id   AF-A0A0A8YJ08-F1
#
_cell.length_a   1.000
_cell.length_b   1.000
_cell.length_c   1.000
_cell.angle_alpha   90.00
_cell.angle_beta   90.00
_cell.angle_gamma   90.00
#
_symmetry.space_group_name_H-M   'P 1'
#
loop_
_entity.id
_entity.type
_entity.pdbx_description
1 polymer ?
#
loop_
_entity_poly.entity_id
_entity_poly.type
_entity_poly.pdbx_seq_one_letter_code
_entity_poly.pdbx_strand_id
1 'polypeptide(L)' 'MYRVRPYGKIFVMCVTTKKDSSEPFRVITNRWSSGQGAHMIATVSNNSVNTKILALK' A
#
# COMPACT_ATOMS: atom_id res chain seq x y z
N MET A 1 3.43 -3.77 8.93
CA MET A 1 3.73 -5.05 8.26
C MET A 1 3.00 -5.05 6.91
N TYR A 2 3.63 -5.46 5.82
CA TYR A 2 2.98 -5.46 4.50
C TYR A 2 2.90 -6.88 3.92
N ARG A 3 1.82 -7.16 3.18
CA ARG A 3 1.61 -8.43 2.48
C ARG A 3 1.38 -8.14 1.00
N VAL A 4 2.17 -8.76 0.13
CA VAL A 4 2.02 -8.69 -1.32
C VAL A 4 1.38 -9.98 -1.81
N ARG A 5 0.36 -9.90 -2.65
CA ARG A 5 -0.26 -11.05 -3.34
C ARG A 5 -0.27 -10.80 -4.86
N PRO A 6 0.19 -11.73 -5.69
CA PRO A 6 0.07 -11.62 -7.14
C PRO A 6 -1.39 -11.87 -7.56
N TYR A 7 -1.91 -11.02 -8.46
CA TYR A 7 -3.21 -11.16 -9.10
C TYR A 7 -3.03 -10.97 -10.63
N GLY A 8 -2.70 -12.06 -11.33
CA GLY A 8 -2.38 -12.01 -12.75
C GLY A 8 -1.14 -11.16 -13.03
N LYS A 9 -1.30 -10.06 -13.77
CA LYS A 9 -0.21 -9.12 -14.10
C LYS A 9 -0.06 -7.97 -13.09
N ILE A 10 -0.84 -7.96 -12.01
CA ILE A 10 -0.87 -6.88 -11.01
C ILE A 10 -0.49 -7.47 -9.65
N PHE A 11 0.37 -6.80 -8.90
CA PHE A 11 0.64 -7.16 -7.51
C PHE A 11 -0.21 -6.30 -6.58
N VAL A 12 -0.98 -6.92 -5.70
CA VAL A 12 -1.76 -6.20 -4.69
C VAL A 12 -0.97 -6.19 -3.39
N MET A 13 -0.72 -4.98 -2.87
CA MET A 13 -0.01 -4.77 -1.63
C MET A 13 -0.96 -4.22 -0.56
N CYS A 14 -1.08 -4.95 0.54
CA CYS A 14 -1.80 -4.52 1.73
C CYS A 14 -0.78 -4.01 2.74
N VAL A 15 -0.90 -2.74 3.14
CA VAL A 15 -0.02 -2.10 4.12
C VAL A 15 -0.86 -1.65 5.30
N THR A 16 -0.56 -2.19 6.47
CA THR A 16 -1.25 -1.87 7.72
C THR A 16 -0.30 -1.12 8.65
N THR A 17 -0.73 0.05 9.13
CA THR A 17 0.01 0.87 10.09
C THR A 17 -0.88 1.27 11.27
N LYS A 18 -0.27 1.51 12.43
CA LYS A 18 -0.94 2.18 13.54
C LYS A 18 -1.09 3.68 13.21
N LYS A 19 -2.15 4.34 13.72
CA LYS A 19 -2.33 5.80 13.61
C LYS A 19 -1.00 6.49 13.98
N ASP A 20 -0.65 7.54 13.21
CA ASP A 20 0.58 8.35 13.25
C ASP A 20 1.79 7.88 12.43
N SER A 21 1.82 6.64 11.94
CA SER A 21 2.90 6.19 11.04
C SER A 21 2.49 6.27 9.56
N SER A 22 2.76 7.42 8.93
CA SER A 22 2.57 7.63 7.47
C SER A 22 3.82 7.31 6.64
N GLU A 23 4.98 7.22 7.29
CA GLU A 23 6.29 6.98 6.69
C GLU A 23 6.37 5.72 5.82
N PRO A 24 5.90 4.53 6.26
CA PRO A 24 6.06 3.32 5.45
C PRO A 24 5.23 3.39 4.16
N PHE A 25 4.10 4.10 4.16
CA PHE A 25 3.32 4.30 2.93
C PHE A 25 4.06 5.17 1.93
N ARG A 26 4.63 6.31 2.36
CA ARG A 26 5.38 7.21 1.47
C ARG A 26 6.59 6.50 0.87
N VAL A 27 7.30 5.70 1.66
CA VAL A 27 8.47 4.94 1.18
C VAL A 27 8.08 3.90 0.14
N ILE A 28 6.99 3.16 0.37
CA ILE A 28 6.53 2.11 -0.57
C ILE A 28 6.04 2.74 -1.88
N THR A 29 5.21 3.79 -1.79
CA THR A 29 4.73 4.50 -2.98
C THR A 29 5.89 5.14 -3.74
N ASN A 30 6.83 5.79 -3.06
CA ASN A 30 7.99 6.43 -3.71
C ASN A 30 8.98 5.44 -4.33
N ARG A 31 9.19 4.26 -3.71
CA ARG A 31 10.02 3.19 -4.30
C ARG A 31 9.41 2.59 -5.57
N TRP A 32 8.09 2.65 -5.71
CA TRP A 32 7.36 2.09 -6.85
C TRP A 32 6.87 3.17 -7.85
N SER A 33 7.05 4.45 -7.54
CA SER A 33 6.63 5.58 -8.37
C SER A 33 7.70 6.05 -9.37
N SER A 34 8.74 5.27 -9.66
CA SER A 34 9.77 5.63 -10.65
C SER A 34 9.29 5.48 -12.11
N GLY A 35 7.99 5.30 -12.36
CA GLY A 35 7.48 5.26 -13.73
C GLY A 35 6.00 4.96 -13.90
N GLN A 36 5.46 3.85 -13.36
CA GLN A 36 4.08 3.39 -13.70
C GLN A 36 3.39 2.45 -12.67
N GLY A 37 3.93 2.25 -11.46
CA GLY A 37 3.73 0.97 -10.77
C GLY A 37 3.00 0.95 -9.42
N ALA A 38 2.28 1.98 -8.96
CA ALA A 38 1.51 1.89 -7.71
C ALA A 38 0.29 2.81 -7.67
N HIS A 39 -0.91 2.24 -7.74
CA HIS A 39 -2.19 2.94 -7.64
C HIS A 39 -2.93 2.53 -6.36
N MET A 40 -3.36 3.50 -5.57
CA MET A 40 -4.14 3.22 -4.36
C MET A 40 -5.57 2.82 -4.74
N ILE A 41 -6.00 1.62 -4.31
CA ILE A 41 -7.32 1.05 -4.63
C ILE A 41 -8.31 1.32 -3.49
N ALA A 42 -7.86 1.16 -2.24
CA ALA A 42 -8.74 1.30 -1.08
C ALA A 42 -7.97 1.72 0.17
N THR A 43 -8.64 2.44 1.05
CA THR A 43 -8.17 2.75 2.41
C THR A 43 -9.23 2.33 3.41
N VAL A 44 -8.85 1.54 4.39
CA VAL A 44 -9.69 1.12 5.51
C VAL A 44 -9.08 1.66 6.79
N SER A 45 -9.84 2.44 7.54
CA SER A 45 -9.42 2.98 8.83
C SER A 45 -10.34 2.47 9.93
N ASN A 46 -9.77 1.89 10.98
CA ASN A 46 -10.54 1.43 12.14
C ASN A 46 -9.78 1.75 13.43
N ASN A 47 -10.41 2.54 14.32
CA ASN A 47 -10.05 2.94 15.70
C ASN A 47 -8.58 3.34 15.98
N SER A 48 -7.58 2.56 15.60
CA SER A 48 -6.15 2.85 15.75
C SER A 48 -5.28 2.30 14.60
N VAL A 49 -5.90 1.75 13.55
CA VAL A 49 -5.22 1.05 12.46
C VAL A 49 -5.67 1.60 11.11
N ASN A 50 -4.71 1.96 10.26
CA ASN A 50 -4.92 2.33 8.87
C ASN A 50 -4.38 1.23 7.96
N THR A 51 -5.22 0.73 7.07
CA THR A 51 -4.84 -0.21 6.03
C THR A 51 -5.02 0.43 4.67
N LYS A 52 -3.97 0.48 3.84
CA LYS A 52 -4.08 0.89 2.43
C LYS A 52 -3.81 -0.30 1.54
N ILE A 53 -4.57 -0.38 0.45
CA ILE A 53 -4.44 -1.39 -0.59
C ILE A 53 -3.94 -0.68 -1.84
N LEU A 54 -2.79 -1.13 -2.35
CA LEU A 54 -2.17 -0.62 -3.57
C LEU A 54 -2.19 -1.71 -4.64
N ALA A 55 -2.53 -1.36 -5.88
CA ALA A 55 -2.27 -2.16 -7.07
C ALA A 55 -0.95 -1.71 -7.67
N LEU A 56 -0.05 -2.65 -7.86
CA LEU A 56 1.23 -2.44 -8.50
C LEU A 56 1.18 -3.07 -9.90
N LYS A 57 1.58 -2.32 -10.91
CA LYS A 57 1.72 -2.81 -12.29
C LYS A 57 3.19 -3.11 -12.58
#